data_AF-A0A3L6PTJ6-F1
#
_entry.id   AF-A0A3L6PTJ6-F1
#
_cell.length_a   1.000
_cell.length_b   1.000
_cell.length_c   1.000
_cell.angle_alpha   90.00
_cell.angle_beta   90.00
_cell.angle_gamma   90.00
#
_symmetry.space_group_name_H-M   'P 1'
#
loop_
_entity.id
_entity.type
_entity.pdbx_description
1 polymer ?
#
loop_
_entity_poly.entity_id
_entity_poly.type
_entity_poly.pdbx_seq_one_letter_code
_entity_poly.pdbx_strand_id
1 'polypeptide(L)'
;MGGWLTLLAEAATGAEMVVETFLDRAGPVCFEEAVLFRRQMQGLSRERLRGAFDLMRRKARARCGVVDVPPGAGNGTRGGAAGPPAVRVTLLLRRGARAFKDETAVRRVFEKECARVAGCVVTTAHTDNLTFYDQVRLLSATDVLITPHRAQVTNLLFMYRNSSVMEFYPLGWRQRAGSGQFVYRWMADRAGMRHEGSWWDPHGEPCPGSPDILSCYKSRQIGHDEAYFAEWAARVFAAAKERKMGGARGAPPVERLREAAACKCT
;
A
#
# COMPACT_ATOMS: atom_id res chain seq x y z
N MET A 1 -12.68 -10.88 -12.22
CA MET A 1 -11.93 -10.36 -11.04
C MET A 1 -10.61 -11.09 -10.96
N GLY A 2 -9.50 -10.42 -10.63
CA GLY A 2 -8.21 -11.11 -10.49
C GLY A 2 -8.19 -12.01 -9.25
N GLY A 3 -7.47 -13.13 -9.28
CA GLY A 3 -7.44 -14.13 -8.20
C GLY A 3 -7.09 -13.57 -6.81
N TRP A 4 -6.40 -12.42 -6.74
CA TRP A 4 -6.16 -11.69 -5.49
C TRP A 4 -7.45 -11.29 -4.74
N LEU A 5 -8.49 -10.82 -5.46
CA LEU A 5 -9.76 -10.42 -4.84
C LEU A 5 -10.49 -11.62 -4.24
N THR A 6 -10.47 -12.76 -4.94
CA THR A 6 -11.03 -14.02 -4.47
C THR A 6 -10.35 -14.45 -3.17
N LEU A 7 -9.02 -14.51 -3.16
CA LEU A 7 -8.25 -14.89 -1.97
C LEU A 7 -8.51 -13.97 -0.77
N LEU A 8 -8.63 -12.66 -0.99
CA LEU A 8 -8.98 -11.73 0.08
C LEU A 8 -10.40 -11.96 0.61
N ALA A 9 -11.37 -12.16 -0.29
CA ALA A 9 -12.75 -12.41 0.08
C ALA A 9 -12.87 -13.71 0.89
N GLU A 10 -12.26 -14.80 0.43
CA GLU A 10 -12.21 -16.07 1.16
C GLU A 10 -11.53 -15.94 2.53
N ALA A 11 -10.43 -15.17 2.60
CA ALA A 11 -9.77 -14.92 3.88
C ALA A 11 -10.72 -14.19 4.83
N ALA A 12 -11.43 -13.16 4.35
CA ALA A 12 -12.32 -12.33 5.15
C ALA A 12 -13.59 -13.06 5.61
N THR A 13 -14.18 -13.89 4.75
CA THR A 13 -15.45 -14.61 5.02
C THR A 13 -15.23 -15.97 5.67
N GLY A 14 -14.07 -16.60 5.44
CA GLY A 14 -13.81 -18.00 5.82
C GLY A 14 -14.49 -19.03 4.91
N ALA A 15 -15.11 -18.60 3.82
CA ALA A 15 -15.81 -19.46 2.86
C ALA A 15 -15.12 -19.41 1.49
N GLU A 16 -15.16 -20.52 0.75
CA GLU A 16 -14.74 -20.56 -0.64
C GLU A 16 -15.60 -19.59 -1.48
N MET A 17 -14.96 -18.82 -2.35
CA MET A 17 -15.63 -17.80 -3.16
C MET A 17 -15.67 -18.24 -4.61
N VAL A 18 -16.85 -18.64 -5.07
CA VAL A 18 -17.09 -18.90 -6.50
C VAL A 18 -17.35 -17.57 -7.20
N VAL A 19 -16.39 -17.14 -8.03
CA VAL A 19 -16.57 -16.00 -8.92
C VAL A 19 -17.15 -16.51 -10.23
N GLU A 20 -18.41 -16.17 -10.53
CA GLU A 20 -18.96 -16.45 -11.86
C GLU A 20 -18.16 -15.69 -12.93
N THR A 21 -17.54 -16.44 -13.84
CA THR A 21 -16.70 -15.90 -14.92
C THR A 21 -17.45 -15.79 -16.25
N PHE A 22 -18.68 -16.33 -16.34
CA PHE A 22 -19.55 -16.36 -17.52
C PHE A 22 -18.88 -16.87 -18.81
N LEU A 23 -17.73 -17.57 -18.71
CA LEU A 23 -16.92 -17.99 -19.86
C LEU A 23 -17.64 -18.99 -20.76
N ASP A 24 -18.55 -19.78 -20.20
CA ASP A 24 -19.27 -20.84 -20.90
C ASP A 24 -20.61 -20.37 -21.50
N ARG A 25 -20.96 -19.07 -21.35
CA ARG A 25 -22.18 -18.51 -21.94
C ARG A 25 -21.86 -17.75 -23.22
N ALA A 26 -22.21 -18.34 -24.36
CA ALA A 26 -22.21 -17.63 -25.65
C ALA A 26 -23.38 -16.64 -25.69
N GLY A 27 -23.10 -15.35 -25.51
CA GLY A 27 -24.09 -14.28 -25.67
C GLY A 27 -24.02 -13.20 -24.58
N PRO A 28 -24.69 -12.05 -24.78
CA PRO A 28 -24.77 -11.00 -23.77
C PRO A 28 -25.48 -11.52 -22.50
N VAL A 29 -24.85 -11.33 -21.35
CA VAL A 29 -25.44 -11.65 -20.04
C VAL A 29 -26.21 -10.42 -19.55
N CYS A 30 -27.52 -10.53 -19.46
CA CYS A 30 -28.37 -9.53 -18.82
C CYS A 30 -28.27 -9.69 -17.31
N PHE A 31 -27.74 -8.66 -16.64
CA PHE A 31 -27.85 -8.57 -15.19
C PHE A 31 -29.25 -8.03 -14.87
N GLU A 32 -30.15 -8.89 -14.38
CA GLU A 32 -31.56 -8.56 -14.15
C GLU A 32 -31.73 -7.40 -13.15
N GLU A 33 -30.83 -7.28 -12.16
CA GLU A 33 -30.86 -6.23 -11.14
C GLU A 33 -29.46 -5.82 -10.64
N ALA A 34 -28.42 -5.83 -11.49
CA ALA A 34 -27.12 -5.32 -11.06
C ALA A 34 -27.07 -3.80 -11.20
N VAL A 35 -27.71 -3.12 -10.27
CA VAL A 35 -27.33 -1.75 -9.94
C VAL A 35 -25.98 -1.81 -9.21
N LEU A 36 -24.89 -1.98 -9.98
CA LEU A 36 -23.54 -1.69 -9.50
C LEU A 36 -23.37 -0.17 -9.45
N PHE A 37 -24.13 0.48 -8.57
CA PHE A 37 -23.64 1.76 -8.07
C PHE A 37 -22.34 1.43 -7.36
N ARG A 38 -21.27 2.07 -7.83
CA ARG A 38 -20.12 2.37 -6.97
C ARG A 38 -20.66 3.32 -5.91
N ARG A 39 -21.51 2.82 -5.01
CA ARG A 39 -21.99 3.53 -3.84
C ARG A 39 -20.69 3.89 -3.19
N GLN A 40 -20.33 5.17 -3.28
CA GLN A 40 -19.10 5.63 -2.69
C GLN A 40 -19.12 5.10 -1.26
N MET A 41 -17.98 4.70 -0.72
CA MET A 41 -17.90 4.22 0.67
C MET A 41 -18.45 5.23 1.71
N GLN A 42 -18.96 6.39 1.26
CA GLN A 42 -19.88 7.31 1.93
C GLN A 42 -21.04 6.66 2.71
N GLY A 43 -21.52 5.47 2.32
CA GLY A 43 -22.59 4.78 3.07
C GLY A 43 -22.15 4.18 4.42
N LEU A 44 -20.84 4.05 4.64
CA LEU A 44 -20.26 3.60 5.90
C LEU A 44 -19.59 4.78 6.58
N SER A 45 -19.78 4.93 7.89
CA SER A 45 -18.96 5.86 8.67
C SER A 45 -17.48 5.51 8.51
N ARG A 46 -16.60 6.51 8.64
CA ARG A 46 -15.15 6.29 8.58
C ARG A 46 -14.70 5.21 9.58
N GLU A 47 -15.32 5.16 10.75
CA GLU A 47 -15.04 4.15 11.78
C GLU A 47 -15.42 2.74 11.33
N ARG A 48 -16.63 2.56 10.78
CA ARG A 48 -17.06 1.24 10.26
C ARG A 48 -16.18 0.78 9.11
N LEU A 49 -15.80 1.70 8.22
CA LEU A 49 -14.92 1.37 7.10
C LEU A 49 -13.52 0.98 7.59
N ARG A 50 -12.97 1.69 8.57
CA ARG A 50 -11.70 1.33 9.23
C ARG A 50 -11.79 -0.05 9.88
N GLY A 51 -12.86 -0.32 10.63
CA GLY A 51 -13.10 -1.63 11.25
C GLY A 51 -13.15 -2.77 10.21
N ALA A 52 -13.80 -2.55 9.07
CA ALA A 52 -13.80 -3.51 7.96
C ALA A 52 -12.39 -3.75 7.39
N PHE A 53 -11.60 -2.68 7.22
CA PHE A 53 -10.21 -2.78 6.76
C PHE A 53 -9.31 -3.51 7.76
N ASP A 54 -9.49 -3.29 9.07
CA ASP A 54 -8.74 -4.04 10.08
C ASP A 54 -9.14 -5.51 10.14
N LEU A 55 -10.44 -5.82 9.96
CA LEU A 55 -10.90 -7.20 9.87
C LEU A 55 -10.24 -7.91 8.69
N MET A 56 -10.32 -7.32 7.49
CA MET A 56 -9.68 -7.88 6.29
C MET A 56 -8.18 -8.06 6.48
N ARG A 57 -7.50 -7.06 7.06
CA ARG A 57 -6.06 -7.13 7.37
C ARG A 57 -5.74 -8.31 8.30
N ARG A 58 -6.44 -8.43 9.42
CA ARG A 58 -6.22 -9.50 10.41
C ARG A 58 -6.47 -10.87 9.81
N LYS A 59 -7.58 -11.03 9.09
CA LYS A 59 -7.94 -12.30 8.43
C LYS A 59 -6.94 -12.69 7.35
N ALA A 60 -6.51 -11.75 6.51
CA ALA A 60 -5.48 -12.00 5.51
C ALA A 60 -4.15 -12.45 6.17
N ARG A 61 -3.72 -11.77 7.23
CA ARG A 61 -2.51 -12.11 7.99
C ARG A 61 -2.59 -13.50 8.63
N ALA A 62 -3.70 -13.80 9.28
CA ALA A 62 -3.96 -15.11 9.88
C ALA A 62 -3.88 -16.23 8.82
N ARG A 63 -4.57 -16.05 7.68
CA ARG A 63 -4.50 -17.00 6.55
C ARG A 63 -3.07 -17.16 6.02
N CYS A 64 -2.27 -16.10 6.04
CA CYS A 64 -0.90 -16.12 5.53
C CYS A 64 0.17 -16.54 6.55
N GLY A 65 -0.24 -16.89 7.78
CA GLY A 65 0.67 -17.22 8.88
C GLY A 65 1.57 -16.06 9.29
N VAL A 66 1.12 -14.82 9.11
CA VAL A 66 1.85 -13.63 9.59
C VAL A 66 1.60 -13.50 11.08
N VAL A 67 2.64 -13.73 11.87
CA VAL A 67 2.61 -13.44 13.32
C VAL A 67 2.59 -11.92 13.48
N ASP A 68 1.57 -11.38 14.16
CA ASP A 68 1.51 -9.96 14.45
C ASP A 68 2.72 -9.57 15.30
N VAL A 69 3.67 -8.84 14.70
CA VAL A 69 4.74 -8.18 15.46
C VAL A 69 4.14 -6.88 15.99
N PRO A 70 4.03 -6.68 17.31
CA PRO A 70 3.45 -5.46 17.87
C PRO A 70 4.12 -4.22 17.26
N PRO A 71 3.37 -3.14 16.99
CA PRO A 71 3.96 -1.86 16.61
C PRO A 71 4.96 -1.43 17.70
N GLY A 72 6.26 -1.46 17.39
CA GLY A 72 7.33 -1.13 18.34
C GLY A 72 8.09 -2.33 18.93
N ALA A 73 7.71 -3.57 18.64
CA ALA A 73 8.59 -4.71 18.86
C ALA A 73 9.66 -4.72 17.76
N GLY A 74 10.78 -4.01 18.01
CA GLY A 74 12.03 -4.35 17.34
C GLY A 74 12.33 -5.83 17.58
N ASN A 75 13.03 -6.48 16.64
CA ASN A 75 13.50 -7.86 16.79
C ASN A 75 14.36 -7.99 18.08
N GLY A 76 13.70 -8.30 19.18
CA GLY A 76 14.30 -8.78 20.42
C GLY A 76 14.11 -10.27 20.48
N THR A 77 14.85 -11.02 19.66
CA THR A 77 15.12 -12.41 19.99
C THR A 77 15.81 -12.42 21.35
N ARG A 78 15.16 -13.10 22.31
CA ARG A 78 15.71 -13.67 23.54
C ARG A 78 17.16 -13.23 23.88
N GLY A 79 17.29 -12.31 24.83
CA GLY A 79 18.51 -12.20 25.65
C GLY A 79 19.60 -11.21 25.22
N GLY A 80 19.34 -10.21 24.38
CA GLY A 80 20.31 -9.15 24.06
C GLY A 80 19.62 -7.79 23.87
N ALA A 81 20.30 -6.70 24.22
CA ALA A 81 19.79 -5.33 24.22
C ALA A 81 18.92 -5.00 22.99
N ALA A 82 17.71 -4.48 23.23
CA ALA A 82 16.77 -4.13 22.17
C ALA A 82 17.43 -3.13 21.20
N GLY A 83 17.67 -3.57 19.96
CA GLY A 83 18.14 -2.70 18.89
C GLY A 83 17.15 -1.54 18.67
N PRO A 84 17.61 -0.41 18.10
CA PRO A 84 16.75 0.74 17.86
C PRO A 84 15.54 0.35 16.99
N PRO A 85 14.36 0.95 17.22
CA PRO A 85 13.15 0.64 16.45
C PRO A 85 13.40 0.91 14.96
N ALA A 86 13.45 -0.17 14.19
CA ALA A 86 13.83 -0.12 12.78
C ALA A 86 12.71 0.47 11.91
N VAL A 87 12.96 1.53 11.15
CA VAL A 87 12.00 2.02 10.14
C VAL A 87 12.06 1.10 8.92
N ARG A 88 10.97 0.40 8.61
CA ARG A 88 10.93 -0.56 7.50
C ARG A 88 10.31 0.11 6.29
N VAL A 89 11.13 0.39 5.28
CA VAL A 89 10.74 1.02 4.03
C VAL A 89 10.60 -0.06 2.97
N THR A 90 9.49 -0.05 2.23
CA THR A 90 9.29 -0.93 1.08
C THR A 90 9.21 -0.11 -0.19
N LEU A 91 10.14 -0.34 -1.10
CA LEU A 91 10.09 0.16 -2.47
C LEU A 91 9.41 -0.90 -3.34
N LEU A 92 8.11 -0.69 -3.59
CA LEU A 92 7.28 -1.61 -4.36
C LEU A 92 7.23 -1.16 -5.83
N LEU A 93 8.06 -1.80 -6.63
CA LEU A 93 8.25 -1.56 -8.05
C LEU A 93 7.32 -2.44 -8.90
N ARG A 94 7.32 -2.20 -10.20
CA ARG A 94 6.57 -3.01 -11.16
C ARG A 94 7.24 -2.96 -12.52
N ARG A 95 6.95 -3.93 -13.38
CA ARG A 95 7.46 -3.97 -14.76
C ARG A 95 6.49 -3.34 -15.75
N GLY A 96 7.04 -2.88 -16.87
CA GLY A 96 6.30 -2.33 -18.00
C GLY A 96 5.68 -0.95 -17.71
N ALA A 97 4.37 -0.83 -17.93
CA ALA A 97 3.67 0.44 -17.77
C ALA A 97 3.91 1.04 -16.38
N ARG A 98 4.22 2.33 -16.27
CA ARG A 98 4.47 3.02 -14.97
C ARG A 98 5.64 2.45 -14.14
N ALA A 99 6.51 1.63 -14.73
CA ALA A 99 7.80 1.32 -14.11
C ALA A 99 8.67 2.58 -14.06
N PHE A 100 9.61 2.66 -13.12
CA PHE A 100 10.63 3.70 -13.20
C PHE A 100 11.59 3.42 -14.35
N LYS A 101 12.03 4.46 -15.06
CA LYS A 101 12.99 4.35 -16.15
C LYS A 101 14.35 3.85 -15.65
N ASP A 102 14.77 4.34 -14.49
CA ASP A 102 15.99 3.91 -13.82
C ASP A 102 15.67 3.48 -12.39
N GLU A 103 15.23 2.23 -12.25
CA GLU A 103 14.95 1.63 -10.93
C GLU A 103 16.20 1.59 -10.04
N THR A 104 17.39 1.49 -10.63
CA THR A 104 18.64 1.40 -9.86
C THR A 104 18.96 2.74 -9.22
N ALA A 105 18.84 3.85 -9.94
CA ALA A 105 18.99 5.19 -9.39
C ALA A 105 17.98 5.48 -8.28
N VAL A 106 16.70 5.17 -8.53
CA VAL A 106 15.63 5.36 -7.54
C VAL A 106 15.92 4.57 -6.27
N ARG A 107 16.32 3.29 -6.40
CA ARG A 107 16.70 2.46 -5.25
C ARG A 107 17.88 3.06 -4.47
N ARG A 108 18.95 3.48 -5.17
CA ARG A 108 20.13 4.10 -4.53
C ARG A 108 19.76 5.32 -3.69
N VAL A 109 18.88 6.19 -4.19
CA VAL A 109 18.44 7.38 -3.45
C VAL A 109 17.76 7.00 -2.13
N PHE A 110 16.77 6.10 -2.17
CA PHE A 110 16.05 5.71 -0.96
C PHE A 110 16.91 4.90 0.01
N GLU A 111 17.80 4.03 -0.47
CA GLU A 111 18.77 3.32 0.37
C GLU A 111 19.72 4.29 1.07
N LYS A 112 20.26 5.27 0.34
CA LYS A 112 21.14 6.31 0.89
C LYS A 112 20.47 7.13 1.98
N GLU A 113 19.24 7.58 1.75
CA GLU A 113 18.51 8.36 2.75
C GLU A 113 18.06 7.52 3.95
N CYS A 114 17.69 6.26 3.72
CA CYS A 114 17.38 5.32 4.80
C CYS A 114 18.62 5.06 5.69
N ALA A 115 19.81 4.92 5.11
CA ALA A 115 21.05 4.72 5.87
C ALA A 115 21.38 5.87 6.85
N ARG A 116 20.85 7.08 6.62
CA ARG A 116 20.98 8.23 7.54
C ARG A 116 20.07 8.14 8.76
N VAL A 117 19.07 7.26 8.73
CA VAL A 117 18.08 7.07 9.80
C VAL A 117 18.43 5.78 10.56
N ALA A 118 18.94 5.91 11.79
CA ALA A 118 19.37 4.73 12.56
C ALA A 118 18.26 3.67 12.67
N GLY A 119 18.61 2.43 12.28
CA GLY A 119 17.70 1.29 12.24
C GLY A 119 16.84 1.19 10.98
N CYS A 120 16.91 2.12 10.05
CA CYS A 120 16.10 2.05 8.83
C CYS A 120 16.60 0.93 7.89
N VAL A 121 15.66 0.19 7.30
CA VAL A 121 15.94 -0.88 6.32
C VAL A 121 15.02 -0.70 5.11
N VAL A 122 15.61 -0.74 3.91
CA VAL A 122 14.85 -0.74 2.65
C VAL A 122 14.71 -2.17 2.12
N THR A 123 13.49 -2.57 1.78
CA THR A 123 13.19 -3.78 1.02
C THR A 123 12.66 -3.37 -0.34
N THR A 124 13.27 -3.87 -1.42
CA THR A 124 12.78 -3.65 -2.78
C THR A 124 12.06 -4.91 -3.26
N ALA A 125 10.88 -4.76 -3.86
CA ALA A 125 10.12 -5.87 -4.42
C ALA A 125 9.37 -5.42 -5.68
N HIS A 126 9.08 -6.36 -6.59
CA HIS A 126 8.26 -6.09 -7.78
C HIS A 126 6.89 -6.73 -7.63
N THR A 127 5.81 -5.97 -7.81
CA THR A 127 4.42 -6.46 -7.67
C THR A 127 4.14 -7.70 -8.51
N ASP A 128 4.77 -7.78 -9.69
CA ASP A 128 4.55 -8.86 -10.66
C ASP A 128 5.16 -10.20 -10.21
N ASN A 129 6.07 -10.18 -9.22
CA ASN A 129 6.71 -11.38 -8.68
C ASN A 129 6.08 -11.86 -7.37
N LEU A 130 5.15 -11.10 -6.78
CA LEU A 130 4.63 -11.38 -5.45
C LEU A 130 3.28 -12.11 -5.51
N THR A 131 3.21 -13.27 -4.86
CA THR A 131 1.93 -13.93 -4.61
C THR A 131 1.09 -13.11 -3.61
N PHE A 132 -0.19 -13.47 -3.43
CA PHE A 132 -1.03 -12.89 -2.37
C PHE A 132 -0.36 -12.99 -0.99
N TYR A 133 0.20 -14.16 -0.67
CA TYR A 133 0.85 -14.43 0.61
C TYR A 133 2.11 -13.57 0.80
N ASP A 134 2.90 -13.40 -0.26
CA ASP A 134 4.10 -12.55 -0.22
C ASP A 134 3.74 -11.08 -0.04
N GLN A 135 2.69 -10.59 -0.73
CA GLN A 135 2.18 -9.23 -0.56
C GLN A 135 1.73 -9.00 0.89
N VAL A 136 0.94 -9.91 1.46
CA VAL A 136 0.47 -9.81 2.85
C VAL A 136 1.65 -9.77 3.83
N ARG A 137 2.64 -10.66 3.66
CA ARG A 137 3.85 -10.71 4.50
C ARG A 137 4.67 -9.41 4.41
N LEU A 138 5.01 -8.99 3.19
CA LEU A 138 5.82 -7.80 2.93
C LEU A 138 5.17 -6.53 3.51
N LEU A 139 3.88 -6.33 3.21
CA LEU A 139 3.18 -5.10 3.56
C LEU A 139 2.82 -5.05 5.04
N SER A 140 2.63 -6.21 5.69
CA SER A 140 2.50 -6.27 7.15
C SER A 140 3.79 -5.83 7.87
N ALA A 141 4.95 -5.98 7.21
CA ALA A 141 6.23 -5.52 7.73
C ALA A 141 6.61 -4.10 7.26
N THR A 142 5.71 -3.36 6.60
CA THR A 142 6.03 -2.06 5.98
C THR A 142 5.55 -0.88 6.83
N ASP A 143 6.47 0.00 7.20
CA ASP A 143 6.17 1.27 7.88
C ASP A 143 6.03 2.43 6.87
N VAL A 144 6.83 2.43 5.79
CA VAL A 144 6.74 3.38 4.68
C VAL A 144 6.69 2.63 3.36
N LEU A 145 5.62 2.81 2.57
CA LEU A 145 5.49 2.26 1.23
C LEU A 145 5.81 3.33 0.19
N ILE A 146 6.70 3.01 -0.74
CA ILE A 146 7.07 3.83 -1.89
C ILE A 146 6.62 3.07 -3.12
N THR A 147 5.70 3.63 -3.92
CA THR A 147 5.08 2.88 -5.01
C THR A 147 4.60 3.78 -6.17
N PRO A 148 4.71 3.31 -7.43
CA PRO A 148 3.99 3.91 -8.55
C PRO A 148 2.48 3.88 -8.34
N HIS A 149 1.79 4.91 -8.84
CA HIS A 149 0.33 4.97 -8.83
C HIS A 149 -0.25 3.79 -9.62
N ARG A 150 -1.32 3.20 -9.06
CA ARG A 150 -1.99 2.00 -9.57
C ARG A 150 -1.08 0.76 -9.68
N ALA A 151 0.02 0.69 -8.94
CA ALA A 151 0.69 -0.58 -8.63
C ALA A 151 -0.01 -1.23 -7.44
N GLN A 152 -1.24 -1.73 -7.68
CA GLN A 152 -2.09 -2.40 -6.68
C GLN A 152 -2.41 -1.55 -5.44
N VAL A 153 -3.24 -0.50 -5.58
CA VAL A 153 -3.71 0.34 -4.46
C VAL A 153 -4.29 -0.44 -3.28
N THR A 154 -4.76 -1.65 -3.54
CA THR A 154 -5.31 -2.59 -2.58
C THR A 154 -4.28 -3.11 -1.58
N ASN A 155 -2.99 -3.07 -1.91
CA ASN A 155 -1.86 -3.47 -1.04
C ASN A 155 -1.83 -2.66 0.27
N LEU A 156 -2.35 -1.44 0.23
CA LEU A 156 -2.54 -0.58 1.41
C LEU A 156 -3.34 -1.25 2.53
N LEU A 157 -4.22 -2.20 2.22
CA LEU A 157 -5.03 -2.90 3.23
C LEU A 157 -4.18 -3.71 4.23
N PHE A 158 -3.02 -4.21 3.81
CA PHE A 158 -2.19 -5.11 4.62
C PHE A 158 -1.21 -4.38 5.55
N MET A 159 -0.94 -3.10 5.27
CA MET A 159 -0.09 -2.24 6.08
C MET A 159 -0.77 -1.88 7.41
N TYR A 160 0.02 -1.68 8.47
CA TYR A 160 -0.51 -1.18 9.73
C TYR A 160 -1.10 0.22 9.60
N ARG A 161 -2.02 0.57 10.50
CA ARG A 161 -2.45 1.96 10.70
C ARG A 161 -1.24 2.82 11.02
N ASN A 162 -1.34 4.12 10.71
CA ASN A 162 -0.28 5.12 10.84
C ASN A 162 0.97 4.91 9.99
N SER A 163 1.07 3.84 9.19
CA SER A 163 2.09 3.73 8.14
C SER A 163 1.94 4.84 7.10
N SER A 164 3.02 5.10 6.37
CA SER A 164 3.12 6.19 5.41
C SER A 164 3.21 5.67 3.97
N VAL A 165 2.70 6.44 3.02
CA VAL A 165 2.73 6.13 1.58
C VAL A 165 3.31 7.30 0.80
N MET A 166 4.29 7.02 -0.05
CA MET A 166 4.87 7.94 -1.03
C MET A 166 4.51 7.42 -2.43
N GLU A 167 3.90 8.28 -3.25
CA GLU A 167 3.28 7.87 -4.50
C GLU A 167 3.82 8.61 -5.72
N PHE A 168 4.06 7.87 -6.81
CA PHE A 168 4.72 8.39 -8.02
C PHE A 168 3.85 8.20 -9.26
N TYR A 169 3.82 9.21 -10.13
CA TYR A 169 3.02 9.22 -11.35
C TYR A 169 3.91 9.56 -12.54
N PRO A 170 3.66 8.95 -13.73
CA PRO A 170 4.26 9.44 -14.95
C PRO A 170 3.63 10.79 -15.35
N LEU A 171 4.25 11.44 -16.34
CA LEU A 171 3.80 12.71 -16.89
C LEU A 171 2.32 12.65 -17.33
N GLY A 172 1.63 13.79 -17.24
CA GLY A 172 0.26 13.96 -17.74
C GLY A 172 -0.84 13.53 -16.76
N TRP A 173 -0.53 12.75 -15.72
CA TRP A 173 -1.53 12.32 -14.73
C TRP A 173 -2.18 13.49 -13.99
N ARG A 174 -1.38 14.46 -13.54
CA ARG A 174 -1.87 15.61 -12.79
C ARG A 174 -2.93 16.38 -13.57
N GLN A 175 -2.71 16.53 -14.87
CA GLN A 175 -3.53 17.32 -15.77
C GLN A 175 -4.71 16.53 -16.36
N ARG A 176 -4.57 15.21 -16.56
CA ARG A 176 -5.52 14.41 -17.37
C ARG A 176 -6.34 13.40 -16.57
N ALA A 177 -5.85 12.92 -15.42
CA ALA A 177 -6.48 11.78 -14.73
C ALA A 177 -7.71 12.14 -13.88
N GLY A 178 -8.08 13.42 -13.83
CA GLY A 178 -9.22 13.92 -13.05
C GLY A 178 -9.12 13.50 -11.59
N SER A 179 -10.25 13.11 -11.01
CA SER A 179 -10.34 12.68 -9.60
C SER A 179 -9.65 11.33 -9.33
N GLY A 180 -9.41 10.53 -10.37
CA GLY A 180 -8.80 9.20 -10.27
C GLY A 180 -7.36 9.22 -9.73
N GLN A 181 -6.66 10.36 -9.82
CA GLN A 181 -5.33 10.49 -9.24
C GLN A 181 -5.35 10.43 -7.71
N PHE A 182 -6.45 10.80 -7.04
CA PHE A 182 -6.50 10.87 -5.56
C PHE A 182 -6.88 9.54 -4.87
N VAL A 183 -7.02 8.44 -5.62
CA VAL A 183 -7.51 7.17 -5.08
C VAL A 183 -6.62 6.62 -3.96
N TYR A 184 -5.29 6.68 -4.09
CA TYR A 184 -4.38 6.25 -3.02
C TYR A 184 -4.50 7.12 -1.79
N ARG A 185 -4.59 8.46 -1.95
CA ARG A 185 -4.80 9.38 -0.84
C ARG A 185 -6.08 9.06 -0.07
N TRP A 186 -7.19 8.84 -0.77
CA TRP A 186 -8.45 8.47 -0.13
C TRP A 186 -8.37 7.09 0.52
N MET A 187 -7.73 6.11 -0.12
CA MET A 187 -7.57 4.77 0.45
C MET A 187 -6.69 4.79 1.70
N ALA A 188 -5.58 5.54 1.69
CA ALA A 188 -4.71 5.72 2.84
C ALA A 188 -5.48 6.33 4.03
N ASP A 189 -6.19 7.45 3.82
CA ASP A 189 -7.02 8.09 4.85
C ASP A 189 -8.05 7.13 5.46
N ARG A 190 -8.75 6.40 4.58
CA ARG A 190 -9.79 5.44 4.97
C ARG A 190 -9.22 4.22 5.69
N ALA A 191 -8.00 3.79 5.38
CA ALA A 191 -7.28 2.71 6.08
C ALA A 191 -6.48 3.19 7.30
N GLY A 192 -6.58 4.47 7.65
CA GLY A 192 -5.91 5.04 8.82
C GLY A 192 -4.40 5.18 8.64
N MET A 193 -3.93 5.32 7.41
CA MET A 193 -2.54 5.60 7.03
C MET A 193 -2.36 7.06 6.62
N ARG A 194 -1.10 7.45 6.39
CA ARG A 194 -0.71 8.78 5.94
C ARG A 194 -0.30 8.72 4.48
N HIS A 195 -0.82 9.66 3.70
CA HIS A 195 -0.35 9.90 2.35
C HIS A 195 0.62 11.08 2.42
N GLU A 196 1.90 10.84 2.17
CA GLU A 196 3.00 11.80 2.36
C GLU A 196 3.20 12.73 1.17
N GLY A 197 2.22 12.79 0.26
CA GLY A 197 2.28 13.53 -0.99
C GLY A 197 2.46 12.62 -2.20
N SER A 198 2.42 13.27 -3.36
CA SER A 198 2.53 12.64 -4.66
C SER A 198 3.59 13.37 -5.47
N TRP A 199 4.41 12.61 -6.21
CA TRP A 199 5.31 13.16 -7.21
C TRP A 199 4.78 12.84 -8.61
N TRP A 200 4.63 13.87 -9.44
CA TRP A 200 4.28 13.72 -10.84
C TRP A 200 5.49 14.07 -11.68
N ASP A 201 5.90 13.14 -12.53
CA ASP A 201 7.04 13.33 -13.41
C ASP A 201 6.86 14.56 -14.30
N PRO A 202 7.69 15.62 -14.13
CA PRO A 202 7.60 16.83 -14.94
C PRO A 202 8.24 16.67 -16.32
N HIS A 203 9.10 15.67 -16.51
CA HIS A 203 9.94 15.48 -17.70
C HIS A 203 9.75 14.10 -18.35
N GLY A 204 8.61 13.46 -18.09
CA GLY A 204 8.27 12.16 -18.66
C GLY A 204 8.06 12.22 -20.18
N GLU A 205 7.83 11.06 -20.78
CA GLU A 205 7.63 10.98 -22.24
C GLU A 205 6.36 11.72 -22.68
N PRO A 206 6.46 12.62 -23.67
CA PRO A 206 5.28 13.28 -24.22
C PRO A 206 4.43 12.26 -24.98
N CYS A 207 3.14 12.57 -25.10
CA CYS A 207 2.23 11.80 -25.93
C CYS A 207 1.64 12.64 -27.07
N PRO A 208 2.40 12.88 -28.17
CA PRO A 208 1.87 13.56 -29.33
C PRO A 208 0.92 12.66 -30.13
N GLY A 209 -0.17 13.22 -30.64
CA GLY A 209 -1.02 12.59 -31.66
C GLY A 209 -1.91 11.42 -31.20
N SER A 210 -1.97 11.09 -29.89
CA SER A 210 -2.87 10.03 -29.43
C SER A 210 -4.32 10.51 -29.34
N PRO A 211 -5.29 9.83 -29.99
CA PRO A 211 -6.71 10.12 -29.82
C PRO A 211 -7.19 9.78 -28.40
N ASP A 212 -6.53 8.84 -27.71
CA ASP A 212 -6.72 8.55 -26.29
C ASP A 212 -5.52 9.04 -25.48
N ILE A 213 -5.52 10.35 -25.20
CA ILE A 213 -4.44 11.00 -24.47
C ILE A 213 -4.32 10.50 -23.02
N LEU A 214 -5.44 10.08 -22.41
CA LEU A 214 -5.45 9.57 -21.06
C LEU A 214 -4.75 8.21 -20.97
N SER A 215 -5.14 7.26 -21.83
CA SER A 215 -4.51 5.93 -21.82
C SER A 215 -3.05 5.98 -22.22
N CYS A 216 -2.67 6.92 -23.09
CA CYS A 216 -1.27 7.09 -23.46
C CYS A 216 -0.39 7.47 -22.25
N TYR A 217 -0.73 8.56 -21.53
CA TYR A 217 0.03 8.98 -20.35
C TYR A 217 -0.08 7.97 -19.20
N LYS A 218 -1.23 7.28 -19.07
CA LYS A 218 -1.48 6.26 -18.04
C LYS A 218 -0.45 5.12 -18.04
N SER A 219 0.14 4.80 -19.19
CA SER A 219 1.05 3.66 -19.34
C SER A 219 2.52 4.06 -19.49
N ARG A 220 2.85 5.35 -19.55
CA ARG A 220 4.25 5.78 -19.64
C ARG A 220 5.05 5.39 -18.40
N GLN A 221 6.35 5.22 -18.61
CA GLN A 221 7.31 5.03 -17.52
C GLN A 221 7.53 6.33 -16.76
N ILE A 222 8.02 6.19 -15.54
CA ILE A 222 8.21 7.26 -14.57
C ILE A 222 9.70 7.62 -14.54
N GLY A 223 10.03 8.89 -14.77
CA GLY A 223 11.36 9.42 -14.55
C GLY A 223 11.73 9.47 -13.06
N HIS A 224 12.87 10.07 -12.74
CA HIS A 224 13.27 10.32 -11.36
C HIS A 224 13.97 11.67 -11.24
N ASP A 225 13.91 12.23 -10.04
CA ASP A 225 14.64 13.43 -9.64
C ASP A 225 15.35 13.08 -8.34
N GLU A 226 16.66 12.80 -8.42
CA GLU A 226 17.41 12.31 -7.25
C GLU A 226 17.40 13.30 -6.09
N ALA A 227 17.50 14.60 -6.38
CA ALA A 227 17.54 15.65 -5.35
C ALA A 227 16.19 15.78 -4.64
N TYR A 228 15.10 15.84 -5.42
CA TYR A 228 13.75 15.89 -4.85
C TYR A 228 13.44 14.62 -4.05
N PHE A 229 13.79 13.45 -4.58
CA PHE A 229 13.50 12.16 -3.94
C PHE A 229 14.28 12.05 -2.63
N ALA A 230 15.53 12.51 -2.60
CA ALA A 230 16.33 12.52 -1.39
C ALA A 230 15.74 13.43 -0.30
N GLU A 231 15.38 14.67 -0.63
CA GLU A 231 14.78 15.61 0.33
C GLU A 231 13.44 15.07 0.88
N TRP A 232 12.60 14.55 -0.02
CA TRP A 232 11.31 13.99 0.36
C TRP A 232 11.45 12.75 1.24
N ALA A 233 12.37 11.83 0.89
CA ALA A 233 12.66 10.63 1.66
C ALA A 233 13.18 10.96 3.06
N ALA A 234 14.15 11.88 3.17
CA ALA A 234 14.72 12.29 4.45
C ALA A 234 13.64 12.79 5.41
N ARG A 235 12.74 13.67 4.93
CA ARG A 235 11.60 14.17 5.70
C ARG A 235 10.65 13.05 6.14
N VAL A 236 10.27 12.15 5.23
CA VAL A 236 9.31 11.08 5.53
C VAL A 236 9.91 10.04 6.49
N PHE A 237 11.16 9.62 6.28
CA PHE A 237 11.80 8.60 7.10
C PHE A 237 12.09 9.10 8.53
N ALA A 238 12.53 10.36 8.67
CA ALA A 238 12.68 10.98 9.99
C ALA A 238 11.34 11.03 10.75
N ALA A 239 10.29 11.51 10.09
CA ALA A 239 8.97 11.59 10.70
C ALA A 239 8.38 10.20 11.03
N ALA A 240 8.63 9.18 10.20
CA ALA A 240 8.24 7.80 10.48
C ALA A 240 8.97 7.25 11.72
N LYS A 241 10.27 7.54 11.86
CA LYS A 241 11.05 7.15 13.04
C LYS A 241 10.52 7.80 14.31
N GLU A 242 10.28 9.10 14.30
CA GLU A 242 9.74 9.85 15.44
C GLU A 242 8.40 9.26 15.91
N ARG A 243 7.50 8.97 14.96
CA ARG A 243 6.22 8.34 15.27
C ARG A 243 6.37 6.95 15.88
N LYS A 244 7.31 6.15 15.37
CA LYS A 244 7.57 4.81 15.91
C LYS A 244 8.13 4.87 17.33
N MET A 245 9.00 5.85 17.61
CA MET A 245 9.50 6.11 18.96
C MET A 245 8.42 6.67 19.90
N GLY A 246 7.54 7.55 19.41
CA GLY A 246 6.42 8.11 20.17
C GLY A 246 5.32 7.09 20.47
N GLY A 247 4.99 6.22 19.52
CA GLY A 247 4.04 5.12 19.71
C GLY A 247 4.52 4.08 20.73
N ALA A 248 5.84 3.84 20.79
CA ALA A 248 6.44 2.99 21.83
C ALA A 248 6.33 3.59 23.25
N ARG A 249 6.21 4.92 23.37
CA ARG A 249 6.05 5.64 24.64
C ARG A 249 4.60 5.92 25.03
N GLY A 250 3.64 5.78 24.11
CA GLY A 250 2.30 6.37 24.23
C GLY A 250 1.10 5.43 24.26
N ALA A 251 1.24 4.10 24.19
CA ALA A 251 0.07 3.21 24.23
C ALA A 251 -0.37 2.90 25.68
N PRO A 252 -1.50 3.47 26.19
CA PRO A 252 -2.02 3.16 27.51
C PRO A 252 -2.45 1.68 27.59
N PRO A 253 -2.41 1.05 28.79
CA PRO A 253 -2.72 -0.37 28.97
C PRO A 253 -4.10 -0.80 28.43
N VAL A 254 -5.04 0.14 28.41
CA VAL A 254 -6.45 -0.08 28.04
C VAL A 254 -6.64 -0.27 26.53
N GLU A 255 -5.83 0.38 25.68
CA GLU A 255 -5.92 0.19 24.22
C GLU A 255 -5.37 -1.16 23.78
N ARG A 256 -4.25 -1.63 24.40
CA ARG A 256 -3.70 -2.97 24.15
C ARG A 256 -4.67 -4.08 24.57
N LEU A 257 -5.38 -3.88 25.69
CA LEU A 257 -6.42 -4.80 26.16
C LEU A 257 -7.65 -4.82 25.24
N ARG A 258 -8.04 -3.67 24.66
CA ARG A 258 -9.13 -3.61 23.67
C ARG A 258 -8.75 -4.19 22.32
N GLU A 259 -7.53 -3.97 21.82
CA GLU A 259 -7.05 -4.61 20.59
C GLU A 259 -6.90 -6.13 20.76
N ALA A 260 -6.38 -6.59 21.91
CA ALA A 260 -6.30 -8.02 22.23
C ALA A 260 -7.69 -8.67 22.44
N ALA A 261 -8.63 -7.97 23.09
CA ALA A 261 -10.00 -8.46 23.26
C ALA A 261 -10.79 -8.46 21.94
N ALA A 262 -10.58 -7.46 21.07
CA ALA A 262 -11.13 -7.44 19.72
C ALA A 262 -10.46 -8.45 18.77
N CYS A 263 -9.36 -9.09 19.18
CA CYS A 263 -8.65 -10.16 18.46
C CYS A 263 -9.06 -11.58 18.90
N LYS A 264 -10.02 -11.73 19.80
CA LYS A 264 -10.68 -13.02 20.02
C LYS A 264 -11.82 -13.17 19.01
N CYS A 265 -11.55 -13.84 17.90
CA CYS A 265 -12.60 -14.38 17.05
C CYS A 265 -12.57 -15.91 17.24
N THR A 266 -13.64 -16.46 17.81
CA THR A 266 -14.03 -17.86 17.59
C THR A 266 -14.38 -18.09 16.13
#